data_AF-V5HRC0-F1
#
_entry.id   AF-V5HRC0-F1
#
_cell.length_a   1.000
_cell.length_b   1.000
_cell.length_c   1.000
_cell.angle_alpha   90.00
_cell.angle_beta   90.00
_cell.angle_gamma   90.00
#
_symmetry.space_group_name_H-M   'P 1'
#
loop_
_entity.id
_entity.type
_entity.pdbx_description
1 polymer ?
#
loop_
_entity_poly.entity_id
_entity_poly.type
_entity_poly.pdbx_seq_one_letter_code
_entity_poly.pdbx_strand_id
1 'polypeptide(L)'
;PNEKGQALVKTPRAMKGYYGNPEATSKAITPDGWVRTGDILYYNEDGHFFFVERMIQVFCCMGIRVAPSSIERVLLSHEGIADAAVIGVLHPEYQEVAKAFVVLKKPRSEITEEKLKIF
;
A
#
# COMPACT_ATOMS: atom_id res chain seq x y z
N PRO A 1 21.73 1.40 3.35
CA PRO A 1 20.95 2.66 3.27
C PRO A 1 20.32 2.84 1.88
N ASN A 2 19.22 3.58 1.79
CA ASN A 2 18.48 3.93 0.56
C ASN A 2 17.95 2.75 -0.27
N GLU A 3 17.92 1.54 0.30
CA GLU A 3 17.34 0.35 -0.32
C GLU A 3 15.98 0.03 0.31
N LYS A 4 15.02 -0.30 -0.55
CA LYS A 4 13.68 -0.69 -0.14
C LYS A 4 13.68 -2.14 0.34
N GLY A 5 13.12 -2.36 1.52
CA GLY A 5 12.97 -3.70 2.08
C GLY A 5 11.81 -3.78 3.06
N GLN A 6 11.44 -5.00 3.45
CA GLN A 6 10.48 -5.19 4.51
C GLN A 6 11.07 -4.74 5.86
N ALA A 7 10.34 -3.90 6.59
CA ALA A 7 10.71 -3.58 7.96
C ALA A 7 10.34 -4.72 8.91
N LEU A 8 11.34 -5.17 9.66
CA LEU A 8 11.19 -6.09 10.77
C LEU A 8 11.43 -5.30 12.06
N VAL A 9 10.60 -5.53 13.08
CA VAL A 9 10.72 -4.84 14.37
C VAL A 9 10.89 -5.84 15.49
N LYS A 10 11.86 -5.59 16.37
CA LYS A 10 12.07 -6.34 17.61
C LYS A 10 12.09 -5.37 18.78
N THR A 11 11.17 -5.56 19.71
CA THR A 11 10.98 -4.67 20.86
C THR A 11 10.52 -5.49 22.07
N PRO A 12 10.88 -5.10 23.31
CA PRO A 12 10.38 -5.75 24.52
C PRO A 12 8.85 -5.76 24.64
N ARG A 13 8.15 -4.90 23.90
CA ARG A 13 6.69 -4.83 23.85
C ARG A 13 6.06 -5.60 22.68
N ALA A 14 6.84 -6.41 21.96
CA ALA A 14 6.30 -7.19 20.85
C ALA A 14 5.28 -8.21 21.36
N MET A 15 4.28 -8.51 20.52
CA MET A 15 3.30 -9.54 20.84
C MET A 15 3.97 -10.91 20.99
N LYS A 16 3.39 -11.79 21.83
CA LYS A 16 3.82 -13.19 21.94
C LYS A 16 3.42 -14.02 20.71
N GLY A 17 2.43 -13.55 19.97
CA GLY A 17 1.80 -14.23 18.86
C GLY A 17 0.31 -13.90 18.78
N TYR A 18 -0.34 -14.41 17.74
CA TYR A 18 -1.79 -14.30 17.60
C TYR A 18 -2.49 -15.35 18.47
N TYR A 19 -3.59 -14.92 19.11
CA TYR A 19 -4.39 -15.79 19.97
C TYR A 19 -5.00 -16.95 19.17
N GLY A 20 -4.74 -18.19 19.60
CA GLY A 20 -5.29 -19.40 18.97
C GLY A 20 -4.82 -19.66 17.54
N ASN A 21 -3.83 -18.93 17.02
CA ASN A 21 -3.40 -19.04 15.63
C ASN A 21 -1.87 -19.18 15.51
N PRO A 22 -1.33 -20.40 15.70
CA PRO A 22 0.11 -20.66 15.62
C PRO A 22 0.67 -20.47 14.21
N GLU A 23 -0.11 -20.73 13.16
CA GLU A 23 0.32 -20.56 11.76
C GLU A 23 0.50 -19.08 11.40
N ALA A 24 -0.46 -18.22 11.75
CA ALA A 24 -0.31 -16.78 11.57
C ALA A 24 0.86 -16.25 12.40
N THR A 25 1.09 -16.82 13.59
CA THR A 25 2.19 -16.43 14.47
C THR A 25 3.55 -16.74 13.86
N SER A 26 3.75 -17.95 13.31
CA SER A 26 5.01 -18.33 12.66
C SER A 26 5.27 -17.56 11.35
N LYS A 27 4.20 -17.17 10.65
CA LYS A 27 4.28 -16.28 9.48
C LYS A 27 4.68 -14.85 9.88
N ALA A 28 4.13 -14.31 10.98
CA ALA A 28 4.41 -12.94 11.41
C ALA A 28 5.69 -12.78 12.23
N ILE A 29 6.11 -13.78 13.01
CA ILE A 29 7.27 -13.69 13.89
C ILE A 29 8.36 -14.66 13.40
N THR A 30 9.56 -14.15 13.17
CA THR A 30 10.71 -14.98 12.77
C THR A 30 11.21 -15.84 13.94
N PRO A 31 11.94 -16.95 13.69
CA PRO A 31 12.48 -17.80 14.75
C PRO A 31 13.40 -17.06 15.75
N ASP A 32 14.05 -15.98 15.31
CA ASP A 32 14.92 -15.11 16.12
C ASP A 32 14.17 -13.92 16.77
N GLY A 33 12.84 -13.90 16.68
CA GLY A 33 11.95 -13.01 17.45
C GLY A 33 11.69 -11.64 16.84
N TRP A 34 11.90 -11.47 15.54
CA TRP A 34 11.51 -10.26 14.81
C TRP A 34 10.09 -10.35 14.28
N VAL A 35 9.35 -9.26 14.39
CA VAL A 35 8.00 -9.15 13.84
C VAL A 35 8.05 -8.56 12.44
N ARG A 36 7.54 -9.32 11.47
CA ARG A 36 7.28 -8.88 10.10
C ARG A 36 6.09 -7.92 10.09
N THR A 37 6.34 -6.63 9.90
CA THR A 37 5.29 -5.59 9.89
C THR A 37 4.36 -5.68 8.67
N GLY A 38 4.90 -6.22 7.58
CA GLY A 38 4.25 -6.19 6.26
C GLY A 38 4.44 -4.86 5.54
N ASP A 39 5.24 -3.94 6.10
CA ASP A 39 5.48 -2.62 5.52
C ASP A 39 6.85 -2.60 4.83
N ILE A 40 6.90 -1.96 3.66
CA ILE A 40 8.13 -1.68 2.93
C ILE A 40 8.62 -0.30 3.32
N LEU A 41 9.86 -0.24 3.79
CA LEU A 41 10.55 0.98 4.18
C LEU A 41 11.95 1.02 3.56
N TYR A 42 12.54 2.20 3.56
CA TYR A 42 13.99 2.37 3.43
C TYR A 42 14.47 3.35 4.50
N TYR A 43 15.77 3.33 4.81
CA TYR A 43 16.38 4.32 5.70
C TYR A 43 17.48 5.08 4.96
N ASN A 44 17.60 6.39 5.21
CA ASN A 44 18.66 7.21 4.61
C ASN A 44 19.99 7.08 5.38
N GLU A 45 21.04 7.77 4.94
CA GLU A 45 22.36 7.75 5.60
C GLU A 45 22.32 8.26 7.05
N ASP A 46 21.36 9.11 7.40
CA ASP A 46 21.17 9.64 8.76
C ASP A 46 20.36 8.70 9.67
N GLY A 47 19.91 7.54 9.14
CA GLY A 47 19.10 6.57 9.87
C GLY A 47 17.61 6.94 9.99
N HIS A 48 17.13 7.96 9.26
CA HIS A 48 15.71 8.26 9.17
C HIS A 48 15.00 7.23 8.29
N PHE A 49 13.88 6.70 8.78
CA PHE A 49 13.06 5.72 8.07
C PHE A 49 11.95 6.41 7.27
N PHE A 50 11.72 5.92 6.05
CA PHE A 50 10.71 6.41 5.14
C PHE A 50 9.77 5.27 4.75
N PHE A 51 8.47 5.51 4.91
CA PHE A 51 7.43 4.57 4.51
C PHE A 51 7.24 4.59 2.99
N VAL A 52 7.14 3.41 2.39
CA VAL A 52 6.92 3.24 0.94
C VAL A 52 5.51 2.70 0.67
N GLU A 53 5.20 1.51 1.19
CA GLU A 53 3.92 0.83 0.94
C GLU A 53 3.71 -0.36 1.90
N ARG A 54 2.54 -1.01 1.85
CA ARG A 54 2.30 -2.30 2.52
C ARG A 54 2.32 -3.45 1.50
N MET A 55 3.07 -4.51 1.80
CA MET A 55 3.27 -5.66 0.89
C MET A 55 1.99 -6.37 0.42
N ILE A 56 0.93 -6.36 1.23
CA ILE A 56 -0.31 -7.10 0.94
C ILE A 56 -1.33 -6.21 0.22
N GLN A 57 -1.12 -4.90 0.16
CA GLN A 57 -2.02 -3.99 -0.58
C GLN A 57 -1.53 -3.83 -2.02
N VAL A 58 -1.34 -4.91 -2.78
CA VAL A 58 -1.07 -4.83 -4.22
C VAL A 58 -2.06 -5.68 -4.99
N PHE A 59 -2.36 -5.29 -6.23
CA PHE A 59 -3.20 -6.06 -7.15
C PHE A 59 -2.43 -6.38 -8.44
N CYS A 60 -2.89 -7.37 -9.20
CA CYS A 60 -2.24 -7.86 -10.42
C CYS A 60 -3.04 -7.46 -11.66
N CYS A 61 -2.58 -6.44 -12.38
CA CYS A 61 -3.19 -6.00 -13.63
C CYS A 61 -2.31 -6.43 -14.80
N MET A 62 -2.87 -7.21 -15.74
CA MET A 62 -2.13 -7.70 -16.92
C MET A 62 -0.81 -8.41 -16.57
N GLY A 63 -0.77 -9.14 -15.44
CA GLY A 63 0.45 -9.83 -14.97
C GLY A 63 1.47 -8.93 -14.28
N ILE A 64 1.17 -7.64 -14.08
CA ILE A 64 2.04 -6.67 -13.40
C ILE A 64 1.52 -6.44 -11.98
N ARG A 65 2.40 -6.52 -10.98
CA ARG A 65 2.07 -6.13 -9.60
C ARG A 65 2.01 -4.61 -9.50
N VAL A 66 0.83 -4.08 -9.17
CA VAL A 66 0.56 -2.65 -9.07
C VAL A 66 0.32 -2.27 -7.62
N ALA A 67 1.04 -1.25 -7.15
CA ALA A 67 0.83 -0.64 -5.84
C ALA A 67 -0.26 0.44 -5.94
N PRO A 68 -1.41 0.33 -5.25
CA PRO A 68 -2.47 1.34 -5.24
C PRO A 68 -1.96 2.73 -4.87
N SER A 69 -1.04 2.82 -3.90
CA SER A 69 -0.43 4.08 -3.44
C SER A 69 0.23 4.89 -4.56
N SER A 70 0.77 4.22 -5.59
CA SER A 70 1.34 4.89 -6.76
C SER A 70 0.28 5.65 -7.55
N ILE A 71 -0.90 5.04 -7.75
CA ILE A 71 -2.03 5.63 -8.47
C ILE A 71 -2.69 6.70 -7.60
N GLU A 72 -2.86 6.44 -6.31
CA GLU A 72 -3.37 7.40 -5.32
C GLU A 72 -2.52 8.67 -5.32
N ARG A 73 -1.18 8.54 -5.33
CA ARG A 73 -0.27 9.69 -5.37
C ARG A 73 -0.46 10.54 -6.63
N VAL A 74 -0.69 9.91 -7.78
CA VAL A 74 -1.00 10.62 -9.03
C VAL A 74 -2.34 11.34 -8.90
N LEU A 75 -3.39 10.66 -8.45
CA LEU A 75 -4.71 11.25 -8.24
C LEU A 75 -4.67 12.43 -7.26
N LEU A 76 -3.92 12.31 -6.16
CA LEU A 76 -3.76 13.37 -5.16
C LEU A 76 -2.97 14.59 -5.69
N SER A 77 -2.20 14.43 -6.76
CA SER A 77 -1.55 15.57 -7.41
C SER A 77 -2.51 16.44 -8.23
N HIS A 78 -3.70 15.92 -8.57
CA HIS A 78 -4.72 16.66 -9.28
C HIS A 78 -5.37 17.72 -8.37
N GLU A 79 -5.40 18.98 -8.81
CA GLU A 79 -5.80 20.11 -7.96
C GLU A 79 -7.21 19.98 -7.37
N GLY A 80 -8.12 19.29 -8.05
CA GLY A 80 -9.49 19.09 -7.59
C GLY A 80 -9.76 17.86 -6.71
N ILE A 81 -8.77 17.00 -6.46
CA ILE A 81 -8.93 15.81 -5.61
C ILE A 81 -8.44 16.15 -4.20
N ALA A 82 -9.31 15.95 -3.21
CA ALA A 82 -8.99 16.11 -1.80
C ALA A 82 -8.36 14.85 -1.20
N ASP A 83 -8.88 13.69 -1.60
CA ASP A 83 -8.43 12.39 -1.11
C ASP A 83 -8.69 11.30 -2.17
N ALA A 84 -7.91 10.22 -2.15
CA ALA A 84 -8.05 9.09 -3.06
C ALA A 84 -7.67 7.77 -2.42
N ALA A 85 -8.44 6.73 -2.71
CA ALA A 85 -8.14 5.35 -2.34
C ALA A 85 -8.33 4.44 -3.55
N VAL A 86 -7.38 3.54 -3.79
CA VAL A 86 -7.38 2.63 -4.94
C VAL A 86 -7.39 1.18 -4.47
N ILE A 87 -8.20 0.35 -5.12
CA ILE A 87 -8.23 -1.09 -4.89
C ILE A 87 -8.13 -1.85 -6.20
N GLY A 88 -7.67 -3.10 -6.14
CA GLY A 88 -7.83 -4.06 -7.23
C GLY A 88 -9.25 -4.62 -7.24
N VAL A 89 -9.88 -4.70 -8.42
CA VAL A 89 -11.15 -5.40 -8.62
C VAL A 89 -11.03 -6.38 -9.77
N LEU A 90 -11.75 -7.50 -9.69
CA LEU A 90 -11.72 -8.52 -10.74
C LEU A 90 -12.17 -7.95 -12.08
N HIS A 91 -11.44 -8.30 -13.14
CA HIS A 91 -11.72 -7.92 -14.52
C HIS A 91 -11.69 -9.15 -15.45
N PRO A 92 -12.67 -9.33 -16.34
CA PRO A 92 -12.75 -10.51 -17.21
C PRO A 92 -11.51 -10.74 -18.09
N GLU A 93 -10.88 -9.66 -18.57
CA GLU A 93 -9.75 -9.74 -19.50
C GLU A 93 -8.38 -9.60 -18.81
N TYR A 94 -8.32 -8.92 -17.67
CA TYR A 94 -7.05 -8.47 -17.09
C TYR A 94 -6.76 -9.06 -15.71
N GLN A 95 -7.59 -10.03 -15.28
CA GLN A 95 -7.66 -10.58 -13.93
C GLN A 95 -8.07 -9.54 -12.89
N GLU A 96 -7.27 -8.49 -12.68
CA GLU A 96 -7.62 -7.36 -11.82
C GLU A 96 -7.35 -6.03 -12.53
N VAL A 97 -8.14 -5.01 -12.20
CA VAL A 97 -7.93 -3.62 -12.63
C VAL A 97 -8.04 -2.67 -11.44
N ALA A 98 -7.45 -1.48 -11.58
CA ALA A 98 -7.58 -0.43 -10.58
C ALA A 98 -9.01 0.11 -10.53
N LYS A 99 -9.58 0.19 -9.34
CA LYS A 99 -10.78 0.98 -9.05
C LYS A 99 -10.41 2.07 -8.06
N ALA A 100 -10.54 3.32 -8.49
CA ALA A 100 -10.28 4.49 -7.67
C ALA A 100 -11.58 5.03 -7.05
N PHE A 101 -11.52 5.37 -5.78
CA PHE A 101 -12.50 6.17 -5.07
C PHE A 101 -11.86 7.52 -4.78
N VAL A 102 -12.52 8.61 -5.17
CA VAL A 102 -11.98 9.96 -5.04
C VAL A 102 -12.95 10.86 -4.28
N VAL A 103 -12.39 11.72 -3.43
CA VAL A 103 -13.12 12.80 -2.77
C VAL A 103 -12.76 14.09 -3.48
N LEU A 104 -13.75 14.81 -3.99
CA LEU A 104 -13.55 16.09 -4.68
C LEU A 104 -13.38 17.22 -3.65
N LYS A 105 -12.45 18.16 -3.88
CA LYS A 105 -12.28 19.33 -2.99
C LYS A 105 -13.49 20.25 -2.97
N LYS A 106 -14.21 20.34 -4.10
CA LYS A 106 -15.43 21.13 -4.22
C LYS A 106 -16.58 20.22 -4.63
N PRO A 107 -17.72 20.24 -3.91
CA PRO A 107 -18.92 19.54 -4.37
C PRO A 107 -19.35 20.11 -5.73
N ARG A 108 -19.72 19.23 -6.67
CA ARG A 108 -20.14 19.57 -8.05
C ARG A 108 -19.05 20.22 -8.93
N SER A 109 -17.76 19.90 -8.73
CA SER A 109 -16.72 20.28 -9.69
C SER A 109 -16.95 19.64 -11.07
N GLU A 110 -16.53 20.29 -12.16
CA GLU A 110 -16.61 19.78 -13.55
C GLU A 110 -15.64 18.62 -13.86
N ILE A 111 -15.15 17.95 -12.82
CA ILE A 111 -14.25 16.82 -12.91
C ILE A 111 -15.10 15.60 -13.25
N THR A 112 -14.82 15.02 -14.42
CA THR A 112 -15.47 13.80 -14.88
C THR A 112 -14.49 12.64 -14.81
N GLU A 113 -15.03 11.42 -14.83
CA GLU A 113 -14.24 10.20 -14.86
C GLU A 113 -13.31 10.16 -16.09
N GLU A 114 -13.77 10.61 -17.27
CA GLU A 114 -12.93 10.59 -18.47
C GLU A 114 -11.72 11.51 -18.35
N LYS A 115 -11.90 12.71 -17.78
CA LYS A 115 -10.80 13.66 -17.56
C LYS A 115 -9.76 13.10 -16.60
N LEU A 116 -10.20 12.40 -15.55
CA LEU A 116 -9.29 11.77 -14.58
C LEU A 116 -8.56 10.55 -15.13
N LYS A 117 -9.15 9.80 -16.06
CA LYS A 117 -8.50 8.62 -16.67
C LYS A 117 -7.37 8.98 -17.66
N ILE A 118 -7.39 10.20 -18.20
CA ILE A 118 -6.35 10.70 -19.12
C ILE A 118 -5.11 11.20 -18.35
N PHE A 119 -5.33 11.66 -17.12
CA PHE A 119 -4.30 12.22 -16.25
C PHE A 119 -3.33 11.14 -15.76
#